data_AF-A0A937I101-F1
#
_entry.id   AF-A0A937I101-F1
#
_cell.length_a   1.000
_cell.length_b   1.000
_cell.length_c   1.000
_cell.angle_alpha   90.00
_cell.angle_beta   90.00
_cell.angle_gamma   90.00
#
_symmetry.space_group_name_H-M   'P 1'
#
loop_
_entity.id
_entity.type
_entity.pdbx_description
1 polymer ?
#
loop_
_entity_poly.entity_id
_entity_poly.type
_entity_poly.pdbx_seq_one_letter_code
_entity_poly.pdbx_strand_id
1 'polypeptide(L)' 'MTMASRPGNHDPSVAGAGPHDQTWDAVETYFECITTCSLDDGECITRCVDQLRDNDA' A
#
# COMPACT_ATOMS: atom_id res chain seq x y z
N MET A 1 -17.00 42.11 0.76
CA MET A 1 -17.75 40.87 0.95
C MET A 1 -16.77 39.81 1.43
N THR A 2 -16.95 39.33 2.65
CA THR A 2 -16.33 38.12 3.23
C THR A 2 -16.84 36.87 2.48
N MET A 3 -16.32 35.64 2.49
CA MET A 3 -15.38 34.85 3.30
C MET A 3 -14.84 33.75 2.34
N ALA A 4 -13.56 33.36 2.42
CA ALA A 4 -13.09 32.11 1.80
C ALA A 4 -12.30 31.31 2.85
N SER A 5 -12.97 30.31 3.38
CA SER A 5 -12.56 29.42 4.45
C SER A 5 -11.21 28.74 4.17
N ARG A 6 -10.32 28.76 5.16
CA ARG A 6 -9.32 27.69 5.41
C ARG A 6 -9.78 26.98 6.69
N PRO A 7 -9.67 25.64 6.82
CA PRO A 7 -8.44 24.90 6.54
C PRO A 7 -8.64 23.60 5.75
N GLY A 8 -7.65 23.27 4.93
CA GLY A 8 -7.42 21.88 4.52
C GLY A 8 -7.00 21.09 5.76
N ASN A 9 -7.93 20.30 6.27
CA ASN A 9 -7.70 19.32 7.31
C ASN A 9 -7.02 18.10 6.67
N HIS A 10 -5.70 18.17 6.50
CA HIS A 10 -4.89 16.96 6.32
C HIS A 10 -4.57 16.47 7.73
N ASP A 11 -5.47 15.65 8.25
CA ASP A 11 -5.25 14.88 9.46
C ASP A 11 -4.60 13.55 9.04
N PRO A 12 -3.33 13.27 9.41
CA PRO A 12 -2.69 11.99 9.16
C PRO A 12 -2.84 11.08 10.38
N SER A 13 -4.01 11.07 11.03
CA SER A 13 -4.23 10.25 12.21
C SER A 13 -5.38 9.29 11.98
N VAL A 14 -5.05 8.02 12.12
CA VAL A 14 -5.93 6.84 12.26
C VAL A 14 -6.48 6.30 10.93
N ALA A 15 -5.76 5.37 10.30
CA ALA A 15 -5.81 3.95 10.66
C ALA A 15 -7.25 3.43 10.77
N GLY A 16 -8.01 3.63 9.70
CA GLY A 16 -9.24 2.89 9.43
C GLY A 16 -9.00 2.01 8.21
N ALA A 17 -7.99 1.12 8.26
CA ALA A 17 -7.87 0.06 7.28
C ALA A 17 -9.10 -0.83 7.43
N GLY A 18 -10.12 -0.60 6.60
CA GLY A 18 -11.15 -1.60 6.41
C GLY A 18 -10.46 -2.89 5.92
N PRO A 19 -11.08 -4.06 6.09
CA PRO A 19 -10.51 -5.29 5.54
C PRO A 19 -10.20 -5.20 4.03
N HIS A 20 -10.81 -4.23 3.33
CA HIS A 20 -10.51 -3.90 1.93
C HIS A 20 -9.19 -3.13 1.72
N ASP A 21 -8.80 -2.23 2.61
CA ASP A 21 -7.51 -1.50 2.53
C ASP A 21 -6.35 -2.48 2.67
N GLN A 22 -6.45 -3.47 3.58
CA GLN A 22 -5.43 -4.50 3.73
C GLN A 22 -5.21 -5.33 2.45
N THR A 23 -6.27 -5.58 1.68
CA THR A 23 -6.13 -6.26 0.37
C THR A 23 -5.44 -5.38 -0.67
N TRP A 24 -5.61 -4.06 -0.56
CA TRP A 24 -5.05 -3.10 -1.50
C TRP A 24 -3.60 -2.79 -1.18
N ASP A 25 -3.25 -2.64 0.11
CA ASP A 25 -1.88 -2.46 0.60
C ASP A 25 -0.98 -3.64 0.25
N ALA A 26 -1.50 -4.88 0.37
CA ALA A 26 -0.80 -6.08 -0.07
C ALA A 26 -0.48 -6.00 -1.58
N VAL A 27 -1.49 -5.70 -2.41
CA VAL A 27 -1.31 -5.61 -3.86
C VAL A 27 -0.35 -4.48 -4.26
N GLU A 28 -0.43 -3.33 -3.61
CA GLU A 28 0.48 -2.20 -3.82
C GLU A 28 1.94 -2.56 -3.51
N THR A 29 2.16 -3.22 -2.36
CA THR A 29 3.49 -3.71 -1.96
C THR A 29 4.04 -4.76 -2.93
N TYR A 30 3.18 -5.67 -3.42
CA TYR A 30 3.56 -6.67 -4.42
C TYR A 30 3.96 -6.02 -5.75
N PHE A 31 3.19 -5.04 -6.23
CA PHE A 31 3.51 -4.30 -7.45
C PHE A 31 4.79 -3.48 -7.30
N GLU A 32 5.02 -2.81 -6.17
CA GLU A 32 6.28 -2.11 -5.91
C GLU A 32 7.46 -3.09 -5.93
N CYS A 33 7.36 -4.22 -5.22
CA CYS A 33 8.41 -5.24 -5.20
C CYS A 33 8.70 -5.81 -6.59
N ILE A 34 7.66 -6.14 -7.36
CA ILE A 34 7.82 -6.61 -8.75
C ILE A 34 8.45 -5.53 -9.63
N THR A 35 8.15 -4.24 -9.46
CA THR A 35 8.77 -3.20 -10.29
C THR A 35 10.27 -3.05 -10.05
N THR A 36 10.74 -3.48 -8.87
CA THR A 36 12.18 -3.56 -8.57
C THR A 36 12.83 -4.86 -9.04
N CYS A 37 12.03 -5.91 -9.24
CA CYS A 37 12.43 -7.17 -9.86
C CYS A 37 12.23 -7.11 -11.39
N SER A 38 12.89 -7.97 -12.15
CA SER A 38 12.41 -8.25 -13.52
C SER A 38 11.20 -9.18 -13.43
N LEU A 39 10.16 -8.95 -14.23
CA LEU A 39 9.01 -9.87 -14.31
C LEU A 39 9.39 -11.29 -14.77
N ASP A 40 10.58 -11.45 -15.35
CA ASP A 40 11.18 -12.73 -15.74
C ASP A 40 11.92 -13.44 -14.58
N ASP A 41 12.30 -12.72 -13.52
CA ASP A 41 13.00 -13.27 -12.35
C ASP A 41 12.00 -13.88 -11.36
N GLY A 42 11.52 -15.09 -11.68
CA GLY A 42 10.55 -15.82 -10.87
C GLY A 42 10.98 -16.06 -9.41
N GLU A 43 12.28 -16.14 -9.12
CA GLU A 43 12.80 -16.22 -7.75
C GLU A 43 12.57 -14.93 -6.96
N CYS A 44 12.74 -13.77 -7.62
CA CYS A 44 12.51 -12.45 -7.04
C CYS A 44 11.02 -12.25 -6.73
N ILE A 45 10.13 -12.63 -7.67
CA ILE A 45 8.68 -12.59 -7.50
C ILE A 45 8.23 -13.49 -6.35
N THR A 46 8.78 -14.70 -6.23
CA THR A 46 8.42 -15.64 -5.16
C THR A 46 8.74 -15.05 -3.79
N ARG A 47 9.91 -14.39 -3.64
CA ARG A 47 10.24 -13.67 -2.40
C ARG A 47 9.30 -12.50 -2.11
N CYS A 48 8.83 -11.79 -3.13
CA CYS A 48 7.84 -10.73 -2.93
C CYS A 48 6.54 -11.29 -2.33
N VAL A 49 6.05 -12.43 -2.84
CA VAL A 49 4.83 -13.08 -2.33
C VAL A 49 5.02 -13.65 -0.92
N ASP A 50 6.15 -14.28 -0.63
CA ASP A 50 6.45 -14.79 0.72
C ASP A 50 6.47 -13.65 1.76
N GLN A 51 7.02 -12.49 1.40
CA GLN A 51 7.04 -11.30 2.27
C GLN A 51 5.64 -10.76 2.57
N LEU A 52 4.73 -10.76 1.60
CA LEU A 52 3.33 -10.40 1.81
C LEU A 52 2.66 -11.38 2.78
N ARG A 53 2.82 -12.69 2.53
CA ARG A 53 2.20 -13.74 3.36
C ARG A 53 2.60 -13.63 4.82
N ASP A 54 3.86 -13.31 5.09
CA ASP A 54 4.39 -13.19 6.45
C ASP A 54 3.98 -11.87 7.14
N ASN A 55 3.52 -10.85 6.40
CA ASN A 55 2.93 -9.61 6.94
C ASN A 55 1.43 -9.74 7.27
N ASP A 56 0.71 -10.68 6.63
CA ASP A 56 -0.70 -10.99 6.88
C ASP A 56 -0.92 -12.01 8.03
N ALA A 57 0.15 -12.49 8.70
CA ALA A 57 0.13 -13.57 9.70
C ALA A 57 0.04 -13.12 11.17
#